data_AF-A0A6I2V5P2-F1
#
_entry.id   AF-A0A6I2V5P2-F1
#
_cell.length_a   1.000
_cell.length_b   1.000
_cell.length_c   1.000
_cell.angle_alpha   90.00
_cell.angle_beta   90.00
_cell.angle_gamma   90.00
#
_symmetry.space_group_name_H-M   'P 1'
#
loop_
_entity.id
_entity.type
_entity.pdbx_description
1 polymer ?
#
loop_
_entity_poly.entity_id
_entity_poly.type
_entity_poly.pdbx_seq_one_letter_code
_entity_poly.pdbx_strand_id
1 'polypeptide(L)'
;MFLFRWIRRTLTFIIIIALIAPGYAVSQVWRAANNPVVRHADVIVVLGTAQLNGRPGEALEARLIEAKRIFELGLAPTIITVGAGAPGDRTTEAASGKYWLRTHGVPAKNITSIEEGRDTLVSTKAYAAL
;
A
#
# COMPACT_ATOMS: atom_id res chain seq x y z
N MET A 1 -26.09 31.01 39.13
CA MET A 1 -25.74 29.57 39.27
C MET A 1 -26.16 28.70 38.08
N PHE A 2 -27.29 28.97 37.41
CA PHE A 2 -27.74 28.20 36.24
C PHE A 2 -26.86 28.39 34.99
N LEU A 3 -26.50 29.63 34.63
CA LEU A 3 -25.76 29.93 33.41
C LEU A 3 -24.37 29.25 33.35
N PHE A 4 -23.63 29.24 34.46
CA PHE A 4 -22.33 28.56 34.55
C PHE A 4 -22.43 27.04 34.38
N ARG A 5 -23.51 26.41 34.88
CA ARG A 5 -23.77 24.97 34.66
C ARG A 5 -24.07 24.64 33.20
N TRP A 6 -24.78 25.53 32.51
CA TRP A 6 -25.10 25.37 31.09
C TRP A 6 -23.86 25.57 30.20
N ILE A 7 -23.09 26.64 30.43
CA ILE A 7 -21.82 26.88 29.72
C ILE A 7 -20.87 25.69 29.91
N ARG A 8 -20.68 25.21 31.14
CA ARG A 8 -19.82 24.06 31.41
C ARG A 8 -20.29 22.81 30.68
N ARG A 9 -21.60 22.52 30.68
CA ARG A 9 -22.17 21.36 29.97
C ARG A 9 -21.94 21.45 28.47
N THR A 10 -22.18 22.61 27.86
CA THR A 10 -21.94 22.81 26.43
C THR A 10 -20.47 22.66 26.08
N LEU A 11 -19.56 23.24 26.89
CA LEU A 11 -18.12 23.11 26.68
C LEU A 11 -17.66 21.64 26.80
N THR A 12 -18.12 20.92 27.82
CA THR A 12 -17.83 19.49 27.99
C THR A 12 -18.33 18.68 26.79
N PHE A 13 -19.53 18.96 26.29
CA PHE A 13 -20.09 18.26 25.13
C PHE A 13 -19.26 18.50 23.86
N ILE A 14 -18.84 19.75 23.63
CA ILE A 14 -17.95 20.10 22.50
C ILE A 14 -16.63 19.35 22.61
N ILE A 15 -16.00 19.32 23.79
CA ILE A 15 -14.73 18.62 24.02
C ILE A 15 -14.91 17.11 23.77
N ILE A 16 -15.99 16.51 24.26
CA ILE A 16 -16.26 15.08 24.04
C ILE A 16 -16.36 14.78 22.54
N ILE A 17 -17.12 15.57 21.78
CA ILE A 17 -17.23 15.38 20.32
C ILE A 17 -15.86 15.56 19.64
N ALA A 18 -15.12 16.59 20.03
CA ALA A 18 -13.80 16.88 19.48
C ALA A 18 -12.79 15.74 19.74
N LEU A 19 -12.96 14.96 20.81
CA LEU A 19 -12.13 13.79 21.12
C LEU A 19 -12.63 12.51 20.44
N ILE A 20 -13.95 12.32 20.33
CA ILE A 20 -14.54 11.11 19.73
C ILE A 20 -14.17 11.01 18.25
N ALA A 21 -14.22 12.10 17.48
CA ALA A 21 -13.94 12.05 16.05
C ALA A 21 -12.51 11.55 15.70
N PRO A 22 -11.42 12.12 16.25
CA PRO A 22 -10.07 11.60 16.01
C PRO A 22 -9.87 10.24 16.69
N GLY A 23 -10.45 10.01 17.87
CA GLY A 23 -10.37 8.70 18.54
C GLY A 23 -10.98 7.58 17.70
N TYR A 24 -12.11 7.84 17.05
CA TYR A 24 -12.74 6.91 16.12
C TYR A 24 -11.86 6.67 14.90
N ALA A 25 -11.30 7.72 14.28
CA ALA A 25 -10.41 7.56 13.13
C ALA A 25 -9.17 6.71 13.46
N VAL A 26 -8.51 6.99 14.58
CA VAL A 26 -7.37 6.20 15.07
C VAL A 26 -7.78 4.75 15.32
N SER A 27 -8.92 4.53 15.98
CA SER A 27 -9.44 3.17 16.23
C SER A 27 -9.70 2.40 14.95
N GLN A 28 -10.28 3.03 13.92
CA GLN A 28 -10.54 2.39 12.63
C GLN A 28 -9.24 2.01 11.90
N VAL A 29 -8.25 2.91 11.87
CA VAL A 29 -6.94 2.63 11.25
C VAL A 29 -6.23 1.49 11.97
N TRP A 30 -6.20 1.52 13.30
CA TRP A 30 -5.59 0.46 14.10
C TRP A 30 -6.27 -0.89 13.89
N ARG A 31 -7.62 -0.93 13.90
CA ARG A 31 -8.37 -2.16 13.65
C ARG A 31 -8.10 -2.72 12.26
N ALA A 32 -8.06 -1.88 11.23
CA ALA A 32 -7.79 -2.30 9.86
C ALA A 32 -6.36 -2.84 9.69
N ALA A 33 -5.36 -2.19 10.33
CA ALA A 33 -3.98 -2.65 10.30
C ALA A 33 -3.78 -4.00 11.01
N ASN A 34 -4.49 -4.24 12.11
CA ASN A 34 -4.34 -5.45 12.92
C ASN A 34 -5.31 -6.59 12.58
N ASN A 35 -6.32 -6.36 11.74
CA ASN A 35 -7.29 -7.39 11.33
C ASN A 35 -7.42 -7.39 9.80
N PRO A 36 -6.38 -7.77 9.06
CA PRO A 36 -6.41 -7.80 7.60
C PRO A 36 -7.44 -8.82 7.11
N VAL A 37 -8.21 -8.43 6.08
CA VAL A 37 -9.14 -9.35 5.42
C VAL A 37 -8.33 -10.27 4.51
N VAL A 38 -8.22 -11.53 4.89
CA VAL A 38 -7.53 -12.56 4.08
C VAL A 38 -8.49 -13.10 3.04
N ARG A 39 -8.13 -12.99 1.76
CA ARG A 39 -8.88 -13.56 0.63
C ARG A 39 -7.91 -14.13 -0.39
N HIS A 40 -8.33 -15.21 -1.05
CA HIS A 40 -7.66 -15.65 -2.26
C HIS A 40 -7.91 -14.66 -3.40
N ALA A 41 -6.92 -14.49 -4.26
CA ALA A 41 -6.99 -13.68 -5.46
C ALA A 41 -6.19 -14.34 -6.58
N ASP A 42 -6.47 -13.97 -7.82
CA ASP A 42 -5.75 -14.50 -8.98
C ASP A 42 -4.34 -13.90 -9.11
N VAL A 43 -4.14 -12.68 -8.59
CA VAL A 43 -2.89 -11.92 -8.73
C VAL A 43 -2.67 -10.91 -7.61
N ILE A 44 -1.41 -10.69 -7.24
CA ILE A 44 -0.98 -9.59 -6.37
C ILE A 44 -0.42 -8.47 -7.26
N VAL A 45 -0.99 -7.27 -7.19
CA VAL A 45 -0.47 -6.10 -7.90
C VAL A 45 0.29 -5.19 -6.94
N VAL A 46 1.59 -5.00 -7.19
CA VAL A 46 2.46 -4.09 -6.46
C VAL A 46 2.59 -2.79 -7.24
N LEU A 47 1.89 -1.76 -6.75
CA LEU A 47 2.00 -0.43 -7.30
C LEU A 47 3.40 0.16 -7.06
N GLY A 48 3.92 0.81 -8.08
CA GLY A 48 5.18 1.53 -8.04
C GLY A 48 5.17 2.73 -7.09
N THR A 49 6.38 3.11 -6.68
CA THR A 49 6.77 4.31 -5.95
C THR A 49 8.30 4.41 -6.08
N ALA A 50 8.97 5.25 -5.31
CA ALA A 50 10.40 5.50 -5.44
C ALA A 50 11.29 4.23 -5.49
N GLN A 51 12.19 4.21 -6.47
CA GLN A 51 13.36 3.35 -6.55
C GLN A 51 14.64 4.21 -6.54
N LEU A 52 15.76 3.61 -6.13
CA LEU A 52 17.07 4.24 -5.96
C LEU A 52 18.11 3.44 -6.75
N ASN A 53 18.24 3.74 -8.05
CA ASN A 53 19.15 3.06 -8.99
C ASN A 53 19.00 1.53 -8.97
N GLY A 54 17.77 1.03 -8.94
CA GLY A 54 17.43 -0.39 -8.92
C GLY A 54 17.22 -0.99 -7.54
N ARG A 55 17.51 -0.24 -6.47
CA ARG A 55 17.09 -0.61 -5.12
C ARG A 55 15.70 -0.03 -4.82
N PRO A 56 14.71 -0.81 -4.38
CA PRO A 56 13.47 -0.25 -3.89
C PRO A 56 13.70 0.79 -2.78
N GLY A 57 12.97 1.92 -2.83
CA GLY A 57 12.88 2.82 -1.68
C GLY A 57 12.07 2.18 -0.55
N GLU A 58 12.09 2.75 0.66
CA GLU A 58 11.46 2.16 1.85
C GLU A 58 9.98 1.80 1.65
N ALA A 59 9.23 2.70 0.99
CA ALA A 59 7.82 2.47 0.70
C ALA A 59 7.61 1.36 -0.34
N LEU A 60 8.47 1.25 -1.36
CA LEU A 60 8.38 0.19 -2.36
C LEU A 60 8.77 -1.15 -1.73
N GLU A 61 9.84 -1.18 -0.95
CA GLU A 61 10.32 -2.35 -0.22
C GLU A 61 9.25 -2.91 0.73
N ALA A 62 8.60 -2.05 1.52
CA ALA A 62 7.51 -2.47 2.40
C ALA A 62 6.36 -3.15 1.63
N ARG A 63 6.01 -2.63 0.44
CA ARG A 63 5.00 -3.26 -0.43
C ARG A 63 5.47 -4.61 -0.96
N LEU A 64 6.74 -4.74 -1.32
CA LEU A 64 7.31 -5.99 -1.83
C LEU A 64 7.42 -7.07 -0.75
N ILE A 65 7.76 -6.68 0.48
CA ILE A 65 7.74 -7.57 1.66
C ILE A 65 6.33 -8.14 1.86
N GLU A 66 5.31 -7.28 1.82
CA GLU A 66 3.93 -7.73 1.99
C GLU A 66 3.45 -8.60 0.82
N ALA A 67 3.78 -8.23 -0.42
CA ALA A 67 3.47 -9.03 -1.60
C ALA A 67 4.10 -10.42 -1.53
N LYS A 68 5.37 -10.51 -1.11
CA LYS A 68 6.06 -11.78 -0.86
C LYS A 68 5.34 -12.59 0.21
N ARG A 69 4.98 -11.98 1.34
CA ARG A 69 4.26 -12.65 2.43
C ARG A 69 2.93 -13.25 1.94
N ILE A 70 2.14 -12.49 1.17
CA ILE A 70 0.86 -12.95 0.61
C ILE A 70 1.08 -14.11 -0.38
N PHE A 71 2.10 -14.02 -1.23
CA PHE A 71 2.49 -15.09 -2.15
C PHE A 71 2.91 -16.37 -1.41
N GLU A 72 3.72 -16.26 -0.36
CA GLU A 72 4.16 -17.40 0.47
C GLU A 72 3.01 -18.07 1.22
N LEU A 73 1.98 -17.32 1.58
CA LEU A 73 0.75 -17.87 2.15
C LEU A 73 -0.14 -18.59 1.13
N GLY A 74 0.23 -18.61 -0.16
CA GLY A 74 -0.55 -19.25 -1.23
C GLY A 74 -1.87 -18.54 -1.53
N LEU A 75 -1.99 -17.27 -1.14
CA LEU A 75 -3.23 -16.50 -1.33
C LEU A 75 -3.39 -16.03 -2.78
N ALA A 76 -2.29 -15.91 -3.53
CA ALA A 76 -2.31 -15.69 -4.97
C ALA A 76 -1.11 -16.36 -5.65
N PRO A 77 -1.28 -16.89 -6.88
CA PRO A 77 -0.24 -17.65 -7.56
C PRO A 77 0.82 -16.78 -8.26
N THR A 78 0.59 -15.47 -8.44
CA THR A 78 1.48 -14.58 -9.20
C THR A 78 1.53 -13.17 -8.63
N ILE A 79 2.62 -12.46 -8.93
CA ILE A 79 2.86 -11.07 -8.56
C ILE A 79 3.11 -10.25 -9.84
N ILE A 80 2.44 -9.11 -9.96
CA ILE A 80 2.70 -8.08 -10.97
C ILE A 80 3.31 -6.87 -10.26
N THR A 81 4.49 -6.44 -10.69
CA THR A 81 5.05 -5.13 -10.33
C THR A 81 4.77 -4.13 -11.45
N VAL A 82 4.29 -2.94 -11.11
CA VAL A 82 4.01 -1.87 -12.08
C VAL A 82 4.73 -0.58 -11.74
N GLY A 83 4.94 0.27 -12.73
CA GLY A 83 5.52 1.60 -12.57
C GLY A 83 6.73 1.83 -13.49
N ALA A 84 6.73 2.97 -14.16
CA ALA A 84 7.81 3.42 -15.04
C ALA A 84 8.93 4.15 -14.27
N GLY A 85 10.06 4.41 -14.93
CA GLY A 85 11.12 5.28 -14.40
C GLY A 85 10.84 6.77 -14.62
N ALA A 86 11.44 7.62 -13.78
CA ALA A 86 11.51 9.06 -14.01
C ALA A 86 12.57 9.39 -15.09
N PRO A 87 12.52 10.56 -15.75
CA PRO A 87 13.57 10.96 -16.69
C PRO A 87 14.92 11.02 -15.97
N GLY A 88 15.91 10.28 -16.47
CA GLY A 88 17.23 10.14 -15.85
C GLY A 88 17.38 8.87 -14.99
N ASP A 89 16.31 8.15 -14.70
CA ASP A 89 16.40 6.85 -14.03
C ASP A 89 17.01 5.79 -14.94
N ARG A 90 17.86 4.94 -14.36
CA ARG A 90 18.50 3.82 -15.06
C ARG A 90 17.60 2.59 -15.17
N THR A 91 16.49 2.58 -14.45
CA THR A 91 15.58 1.44 -14.33
C THR A 91 14.20 1.93 -13.88
N THR A 92 13.21 1.04 -13.93
CA THR A 92 11.83 1.35 -13.56
C THR A 92 11.50 0.83 -12.17
N GLU A 93 10.46 1.38 -11.57
CA GLU A 93 9.93 0.91 -10.29
C GLU A 93 9.53 -0.57 -10.41
N ALA A 94 8.88 -0.94 -11.50
CA ALA A 94 8.49 -2.31 -11.79
C ALA A 94 9.68 -3.26 -11.88
N ALA A 95 10.73 -2.90 -12.64
CA ALA A 95 11.92 -3.72 -12.80
C ALA A 95 12.68 -3.89 -11.48
N SER A 96 12.80 -2.80 -10.70
CA SER A 96 13.44 -2.83 -9.39
C SER A 96 12.69 -3.77 -8.43
N GLY A 97 11.35 -3.74 -8.45
CA GLY A 97 10.53 -4.63 -7.65
C GLY A 97 10.66 -6.10 -8.05
N LYS A 98 10.67 -6.39 -9.36
CA LYS A 98 10.88 -7.76 -9.86
C LYS A 98 12.26 -8.30 -9.48
N TYR A 99 13.29 -7.47 -9.59
CA TYR A 99 14.64 -7.84 -9.19
C TYR A 99 14.69 -8.18 -7.69
N TRP A 100 14.12 -7.32 -6.83
CA TRP A 100 14.08 -7.55 -5.39
C TRP A 100 13.29 -8.82 -5.03
N LEU A 101 12.10 -9.04 -5.61
CA LEU A 101 11.31 -10.26 -5.31
C LEU A 101 12.06 -11.53 -5.70
N ARG A 102 12.73 -11.51 -6.86
CA ARG A 102 13.54 -12.64 -7.33
C ARG A 102 14.71 -12.92 -6.38
N THR A 103 15.42 -11.90 -5.91
CA THR A 103 16.53 -12.07 -4.97
C THR A 103 16.07 -12.48 -3.57
N HIS A 104 14.78 -12.29 -3.26
CA HIS A 104 14.17 -12.68 -1.99
C HIS A 104 13.31 -13.96 -2.10
N GLY A 105 13.59 -14.82 -3.07
CA GLY A 105 13.07 -16.20 -3.11
C GLY A 105 11.75 -16.40 -3.85
N VAL A 106 11.17 -15.36 -4.45
CA VAL A 106 10.01 -15.52 -5.33
C VAL A 106 10.49 -15.99 -6.72
N PRO A 107 9.98 -17.11 -7.27
CA PRO A 107 10.41 -17.60 -8.58
C PRO A 107 10.09 -16.60 -9.70
N ALA A 108 11.05 -16.37 -10.61
CA ALA A 108 10.90 -15.38 -11.69
C ALA A 108 9.69 -15.64 -12.61
N LYS A 109 9.27 -16.91 -12.78
CA LYS A 109 8.08 -17.29 -13.55
C LYS A 109 6.76 -16.81 -12.93
N ASN A 110 6.77 -16.49 -11.64
CA ASN A 110 5.62 -15.98 -10.90
C ASN A 110 5.62 -14.44 -10.81
N ILE A 111 6.59 -13.76 -11.45
CA ILE A 111 6.72 -12.30 -11.38
C ILE A 111 6.67 -11.68 -12.78
N THR A 112 5.61 -10.91 -13.03
CA THR A 112 5.48 -10.06 -14.20
C THR A 112 5.86 -8.63 -13.83
N SER A 113 6.70 -7.99 -14.65
CA SER A 113 7.08 -6.59 -14.48
C SER A 113 6.52 -5.79 -15.63
N ILE A 114 5.69 -4.80 -15.33
CA ILE A 114 5.11 -3.88 -16.32
C ILE A 114 5.78 -2.53 -16.12
N GLU A 115 6.75 -2.24 -16.97
CA GLU A 115 7.62 -1.06 -16.88
C GLU A 115 6.97 0.21 -17.46
N GLU A 116 5.65 0.27 -17.36
CA GLU A 116 4.79 1.36 -17.85
C GLU A 116 3.94 1.90 -16.70
N GLY A 117 3.46 3.13 -16.85
CA GLY A 117 2.63 3.79 -15.84
C GLY A 117 3.39 4.82 -15.02
N ARG A 118 3.23 6.10 -15.40
CA ARG A 118 3.77 7.27 -14.66
C ARG A 118 2.78 7.85 -13.65
N ASP A 119 1.56 7.31 -13.66
CA ASP A 119 0.50 7.64 -12.73
C ASP A 119 -0.37 6.39 -12.50
N THR A 120 -1.25 6.46 -11.50
CA THR A 120 -2.11 5.34 -11.13
C THR A 120 -3.01 4.87 -12.27
N LEU A 121 -3.55 5.78 -13.09
CA LEU A 121 -4.48 5.44 -14.16
C LEU A 121 -3.78 4.62 -15.26
N VAL A 122 -2.60 5.07 -15.69
CA VAL A 122 -1.83 4.37 -16.73
C VAL A 122 -1.34 3.02 -16.21
N SER A 123 -0.84 2.95 -14.97
CA SER A 123 -0.47 1.67 -14.35
C SER A 123 -1.65 0.70 -14.31
N THR A 124 -2.84 1.19 -13.94
CA THR A 124 -4.07 0.38 -13.92
C THR A 124 -4.46 -0.14 -15.29
N LYS A 125 -4.42 0.70 -16.31
CA LYS A 125 -4.69 0.26 -17.68
C LYS A 125 -3.68 -0.79 -18.14
N ALA A 126 -2.40 -0.62 -17.77
CA ALA A 126 -1.34 -1.51 -18.20
C ALA A 126 -1.48 -2.92 -17.61
N TYR A 127 -1.72 -3.07 -16.30
CA TYR A 127 -1.91 -4.42 -15.72
C TYR A 127 -3.29 -5.03 -16.02
N ALA A 128 -4.31 -4.21 -16.28
CA ALA A 128 -5.64 -4.71 -16.62
C ALA A 128 -5.76 -5.21 -18.06
N ALA A 129 -4.77 -4.93 -18.91
CA ALA A 129 -4.72 -5.37 -20.30
C ALA A 129 -3.96 -6.69 -20.52
N LEU A 130 -3.43 -7.30 -19.44
CA LEU A 130 -2.82 -8.64 -19.45
C LEU A 130 -3.89 -9.73 -19.52
#